data_AF-A0A0J6VYU3-F1
#
_entry.id   AF-A0A0J6VYU3-F1
#
_cell.length_a   1.000
_cell.length_b   1.000
_cell.length_c   1.000
_cell.angle_alpha   90.00
_cell.angle_beta   90.00
_cell.angle_gamma   90.00
#
_symmetry.space_group_name_H-M   'P 1'
#
loop_
_entity.id
_entity.type
_entity.pdbx_description
1 polymer ?
#
loop_
_entity_poly.entity_id
_entity_poly.type
_entity_poly.pdbx_seq_one_letter_code
_entity_poly.pdbx_strand_id
1 'polypeptide(L)'
;MGAKGLRVLADQVWSSLRWALVAIALSPVALGIGSSLVEGLILPRLIPRAAIDALADAVMREHPEDPERWAFGEEHAAWVRSQAVEQGRWRRVRRRIRARLRECEARGRHSL
;
A
#
# COMPACT_ATOMS: atom_id res chain seq x y z
N MET A 1 -31.91 46.47 19.02
CA MET A 1 -31.11 45.44 18.31
C MET A 1 -32.00 44.81 17.26
N GLY A 2 -31.95 45.37 16.05
CA GLY A 2 -32.98 45.18 15.02
C GLY A 2 -32.74 43.99 14.09
N ALA A 3 -33.80 43.64 13.34
CA ALA A 3 -33.95 42.51 12.42
C ALA A 3 -32.75 42.17 11.51
N LYS A 4 -31.80 43.08 11.32
CA LYS A 4 -30.54 42.84 10.59
C LYS A 4 -29.64 41.82 11.32
N GLY A 5 -29.55 41.89 12.65
CA GLY A 5 -28.73 40.94 13.43
C GLY A 5 -29.28 39.50 13.40
N LEU A 6 -30.60 39.36 13.38
CA LEU A 6 -31.27 38.06 13.27
C LEU A 6 -31.04 37.40 11.91
N ARG A 7 -30.99 38.19 10.83
CA ARG A 7 -30.71 37.69 9.46
C ARG A 7 -29.26 37.24 9.31
N VAL A 8 -28.29 38.00 9.83
CA VAL A 8 -26.87 37.61 9.80
C VAL A 8 -26.64 36.29 10.55
N LEU A 9 -27.28 36.09 11.70
CA LEU A 9 -27.24 34.83 12.43
C LEU A 9 -27.87 33.67 11.63
N ALA A 10 -29.03 33.90 11.00
CA ALA A 10 -29.68 32.90 10.18
C ALA A 10 -28.83 32.49 8.95
N ASP A 11 -28.20 33.47 8.28
CA ASP A 11 -27.32 33.24 7.14
C ASP A 11 -26.06 32.47 7.56
N GLN A 12 -25.50 32.80 8.73
CA GLN A 12 -24.34 32.10 9.29
C GLN A 12 -24.67 30.65 9.66
N VAL A 13 -25.82 30.42 10.29
CA VAL A 13 -26.30 29.07 10.64
C VAL A 13 -26.55 28.25 9.37
N TRP A 14 -27.21 28.84 8.37
CA TRP A 14 -27.49 28.19 7.09
C TRP A 14 -26.21 27.84 6.34
N SER A 15 -25.24 28.77 6.28
CA SER A 15 -23.93 28.53 5.67
C SER A 15 -23.18 27.40 6.37
N SER A 16 -23.20 27.38 7.71
CA SER A 16 -22.54 26.34 8.52
C SER A 16 -23.19 24.97 8.30
N LEU A 17 -24.53 24.91 8.26
CA LEU A 17 -25.28 23.68 8.01
C LEU A 17 -25.01 23.12 6.61
N ARG A 18 -24.98 23.99 5.59
CA ARG A 18 -24.66 23.61 4.21
C ARG A 18 -23.25 23.01 4.11
N TRP A 19 -22.26 23.63 4.74
CA TRP A 19 -20.90 23.12 4.76
C TRP A 19 -20.78 21.81 5.55
N ALA A 20 -21.51 21.66 6.65
CA ALA A 20 -21.57 20.41 7.40
C ALA A 20 -22.12 19.25 6.55
N LEU A 21 -23.20 19.48 5.80
CA LEU A 21 -23.78 18.47 4.90
C LEU A 21 -22.81 18.07 3.78
N VAL A 22 -22.11 19.04 3.20
CA VAL A 22 -21.07 18.78 2.19
C VAL A 22 -19.94 17.95 2.78
N ALA A 23 -19.48 18.28 3.99
CA ALA A 23 -18.44 17.53 4.68
C ALA A 23 -18.88 16.08 5.00
N ILE A 24 -20.12 15.88 5.44
CA ILE A 24 -20.68 14.55 5.70
C ILE A 24 -20.74 13.74 4.40
N ALA A 25 -21.21 14.33 3.31
CA ALA A 25 -21.32 13.65 2.01
C ALA A 25 -19.94 13.29 1.42
N LEU A 26 -18.93 14.13 1.60
CA LEU A 26 -17.56 13.89 1.12
C LEU A 26 -16.75 12.98 2.04
N SER A 27 -17.14 12.84 3.32
CA SER A 27 -16.40 12.08 4.33
C SER A 27 -16.12 10.61 3.93
N PRO A 28 -17.08 9.83 3.41
CA PRO A 28 -16.81 8.45 3.00
C PRO A 28 -15.76 8.35 1.88
N VAL A 29 -15.77 9.30 0.94
CA VAL A 29 -14.81 9.35 -0.17
C VAL A 29 -13.41 9.67 0.35
N ALA A 30 -13.30 10.67 1.23
CA ALA A 30 -12.03 11.02 1.85
C ALA A 30 -11.45 9.88 2.70
N LEU A 31 -12.31 9.20 3.48
CA LEU A 31 -11.90 8.04 4.28
C LEU A 31 -11.50 6.85 3.42
N GLY A 32 -12.20 6.57 2.32
CA GLY A 32 -11.85 5.48 1.41
C GLY A 32 -10.48 5.71 0.75
N ILE A 33 -10.24 6.92 0.24
CA ILE A 33 -8.94 7.30 -0.35
C ILE A 33 -7.84 7.24 0.72
N GLY A 34 -8.11 7.77 1.92
CA GLY A 34 -7.17 7.74 3.04
C GLY A 34 -6.80 6.31 3.46
N SER A 35 -7.79 5.43 3.65
CA SER A 35 -7.55 4.02 4.03
C SER A 35 -6.72 3.30 2.97
N SER A 36 -7.04 3.49 1.69
CA SER A 36 -6.32 2.90 0.58
C SER A 36 -4.83 3.32 0.56
N LEU A 37 -4.54 4.58 0.90
CA LEU A 37 -3.17 5.06 1.01
C LEU A 37 -2.44 4.46 2.21
N VAL A 38 -3.10 4.31 3.36
CA VAL A 38 -2.51 3.66 4.56
C VAL A 38 -2.16 2.20 4.27
N GLU A 39 -3.08 1.46 3.64
CA GLU A 39 -2.90 0.07 3.23
C GLU A 39 -1.80 -0.10 2.17
N GLY A 40 -1.68 0.85 1.23
CA GLY A 40 -0.69 0.78 0.15
C GLY A 40 0.72 1.30 0.52
N LEU A 41 0.83 2.29 1.41
CA LEU A 41 2.10 2.98 1.69
C LEU A 41 2.67 2.71 3.08
N ILE A 42 1.81 2.52 4.09
CA ILE A 42 2.22 2.46 5.50
C ILE A 42 2.31 0.99 5.94
N LEU A 43 1.24 0.21 5.77
CA LEU A 43 1.23 -1.22 6.14
C LEU A 43 2.39 -2.03 5.53
N PRO A 44 2.74 -1.88 4.24
CA PRO A 44 3.83 -2.63 3.64
C PRO A 44 5.22 -2.20 4.15
N ARG A 45 5.33 -1.04 4.80
CA ARG A 45 6.56 -0.60 5.48
C ARG A 45 6.66 -1.10 6.91
N LEU A 46 5.53 -1.46 7.54
CA LEU A 46 5.50 -2.07 8.87
C LEU A 46 5.91 -3.55 8.83
N ILE A 47 5.85 -4.20 7.65
CA ILE A 47 6.38 -5.55 7.48
C ILE A 47 7.91 -5.52 7.71
N PRO A 48 8.44 -6.21 8.73
CA PRO A 48 9.86 -6.20 9.02
C PRO A 48 10.68 -6.69 7.83
N ARG A 49 11.80 -6.01 7.53
CA ARG A 49 12.71 -6.44 6.46
C ARG A 49 13.16 -7.90 6.62
N ALA A 50 13.42 -8.31 7.87
CA ALA A 50 13.79 -9.69 8.20
C ALA A 50 12.74 -10.71 7.76
N ALA A 51 11.44 -10.39 7.84
CA ALA A 51 10.38 -11.27 7.37
C ALA A 51 10.36 -11.40 5.84
N ILE A 52 10.66 -10.31 5.12
CA ILE A 52 10.81 -10.34 3.66
C ILE A 52 12.05 -11.14 3.25
N ASP A 53 13.18 -10.96 3.94
CA ASP A 53 14.41 -11.69 3.67
C ASP A 53 14.24 -13.19 3.90
N ALA A 54 13.63 -13.58 5.03
CA ALA A 54 13.33 -14.97 5.35
C ALA A 54 12.36 -15.61 4.35
N LEU A 55 11.33 -14.88 3.92
CA LEU A 55 10.41 -15.34 2.89
C LEU A 55 11.10 -15.49 1.53
N ALA A 56 11.98 -14.55 1.16
CA ALA A 56 12.78 -14.66 -0.05
C ALA A 56 13.72 -15.88 0.01
N ASP A 57 14.31 -16.17 1.18
CA ASP A 57 15.14 -17.38 1.37
C ASP A 57 14.31 -18.66 1.27
N ALA A 58 13.08 -18.66 1.79
CA ALA A 58 12.16 -19.78 1.66
C ALA A 58 11.80 -20.04 0.19
N VAL A 59 11.40 -18.99 -0.54
CA VAL A 59 11.05 -19.11 -1.97
C VAL A 59 12.24 -19.58 -2.80
N MET A 60 13.45 -19.06 -2.56
CA MET A 60 14.66 -19.53 -3.26
C MET A 60 15.02 -20.98 -2.94
N ARG A 61 14.61 -21.50 -1.78
CA ARG A 61 14.86 -22.89 -1.37
C ARG A 61 13.81 -23.85 -1.93
N GLU A 62 12.54 -23.43 -1.92
CA GLU A 62 11.40 -24.23 -2.36
C GLU A 62 11.25 -24.26 -3.89
N HIS A 63 11.67 -23.18 -4.56
CA HIS A 63 11.61 -23.02 -6.01
C HIS A 63 12.98 -22.62 -6.57
N PRO A 64 14.00 -23.51 -6.49
CA PRO A 64 15.37 -23.18 -6.89
C PRO A 64 15.53 -22.91 -8.40
N GLU A 65 14.66 -23.47 -9.24
CA GLU A 65 14.71 -23.35 -10.70
C GLU A 65 14.34 -21.95 -11.20
N ASP A 66 13.29 -21.34 -10.64
CA ASP A 66 12.81 -20.01 -11.03
C ASP A 66 12.05 -19.32 -9.88
N PRO A 67 12.76 -18.93 -8.81
CA PRO A 67 12.13 -18.34 -7.63
C PRO A 67 11.54 -16.95 -7.92
N GLU A 68 12.06 -16.25 -8.92
CA GLU A 68 11.56 -14.93 -9.31
C GLU A 68 10.19 -15.02 -9.97
N ARG A 69 10.01 -15.97 -10.90
CA ARG A 69 8.72 -16.18 -11.57
C ARG A 69 7.65 -16.68 -10.62
N TRP A 70 8.01 -17.53 -9.66
CA TRP A 70 7.06 -17.95 -8.63
C TRP A 70 6.58 -16.75 -7.81
N ALA A 71 7.50 -15.91 -7.32
CA ALA A 71 7.14 -14.69 -6.58
C ALA A 71 6.32 -13.70 -7.42
N PHE A 72 6.55 -13.63 -8.74
CA PHE A 72 5.73 -12.85 -9.66
C PHE A 72 4.29 -13.37 -9.75
N GLY A 73 4.11 -14.69 -9.77
CA GLY A 73 2.79 -15.32 -9.76
C GLY A 73 1.97 -14.92 -8.53
N GLU A 74 2.58 -14.92 -7.34
CA GLU A 74 1.90 -14.56 -6.11
C GLU A 74 1.62 -13.04 -6.02
N GLU A 75 2.52 -12.20 -6.53
CA GLU A 75 2.26 -10.76 -6.69
C GLU A 75 1.05 -10.51 -7.60
N HIS A 76 0.93 -11.26 -8.70
CA HIS A 76 -0.20 -11.17 -9.61
C HIS A 76 -1.49 -11.68 -8.97
N ALA A 77 -1.43 -12.79 -8.24
CA ALA A 77 -2.58 -13.34 -7.49
C ALA A 77 -3.07 -12.35 -6.41
N ALA A 78 -2.16 -11.65 -5.73
CA ALA A 78 -2.51 -10.60 -4.78
C ALA A 78 -3.17 -9.39 -5.47
N TRP A 79 -2.70 -9.02 -6.67
CA TRP A 79 -3.32 -7.96 -7.46
C TRP A 79 -4.75 -8.33 -7.91
N VAL A 80 -4.96 -9.54 -8.44
CA VAL A 80 -6.30 -10.03 -8.83
C VAL A 80 -7.26 -10.04 -7.64
N ARG A 81 -6.76 -10.37 -6.44
CA ARG A 81 -7.54 -10.34 -5.19
C ARG A 81 -7.70 -8.94 -4.59
N SER A 82 -7.20 -7.88 -5.24
CA SER A 82 -7.19 -6.51 -4.72
C SER A 82 -6.51 -6.37 -3.35
N GLN A 83 -5.54 -7.23 -3.03
CA GLN A 83 -4.80 -7.22 -1.77
C GLN A 83 -3.54 -6.38 -1.90
N ALA A 84 -3.68 -5.06 -1.83
CA ALA A 84 -2.59 -4.11 -2.05
C ALA A 84 -1.39 -4.32 -1.10
N VAL A 85 -1.64 -4.73 0.15
CA VAL A 85 -0.60 -5.01 1.14
C VAL A 85 0.24 -6.22 0.73
N GLU A 86 -0.41 -7.32 0.37
CA GLU A 86 0.26 -8.55 -0.07
C GLU A 86 0.95 -8.32 -1.42
N GLN A 87 0.34 -7.60 -2.35
CA GLN A 87 1.02 -7.20 -3.59
C GLN A 87 2.32 -6.42 -3.30
N GLY A 88 2.26 -5.47 -2.36
CA GLY A 88 3.43 -4.71 -1.91
C GLY A 88 4.51 -5.59 -1.26
N ARG A 89 4.11 -6.61 -0.50
CA ARG A 89 4.99 -7.62 0.13
C ARG A 89 5.71 -8.44 -0.93
N TRP A 90 4.99 -9.06 -1.87
CA TRP A 90 5.56 -9.89 -2.94
C TRP A 90 6.46 -9.08 -3.88
N ARG A 91 6.13 -7.82 -4.15
CA ARG A 91 7.00 -6.92 -4.93
C ARG A 91 8.35 -6.66 -4.24
N ARG A 92 8.42 -6.69 -2.91
CA ARG A 92 9.68 -6.57 -2.16
C ARG A 92 10.45 -7.89 -2.13
N VAL A 93 9.75 -9.01 -1.92
CA VAL A 93 10.32 -10.37 -2.01
C VAL A 93 11.01 -10.56 -3.36
N ARG A 94 10.30 -10.28 -4.45
CA ARG A 94 10.82 -10.38 -5.83
C ARG A 94 12.08 -9.53 -6.04
N ARG A 95 12.10 -8.30 -5.53
CA ARG A 95 13.29 -7.43 -5.57
C ARG A 95 14.47 -8.04 -4.82
N ARG A 96 14.23 -8.67 -3.67
CA ARG A 96 15.28 -9.28 -2.86
C ARG A 96 15.85 -10.54 -3.50
N ILE A 97 14.98 -11.40 -4.06
CA ILE A 97 15.38 -12.57 -4.85
C ILE A 97 16.28 -12.13 -6.01
N ARG A 98 15.85 -11.13 -6.80
CA ARG A 98 16.65 -10.60 -7.91
C ARG A 98 18.00 -10.00 -7.47
N ALA A 99 18.06 -9.40 -6.28
CA ALA A 99 19.33 -8.92 -5.73
C ALA A 99 20.27 -10.10 -5.41
N ARG A 100 19.77 -11.14 -4.74
CA ARG A 100 20.54 -12.35 -4.38
C ARG A 100 21.00 -13.14 -5.59
N LEU A 101 20.16 -13.30 -6.62
CA LEU A 101 20.54 -13.96 -7.87
C LEU A 101 21.71 -13.22 -8.54
N ARG A 102 21.66 -11.89 -8.59
CA ARG A 102 22.77 -11.08 -9.12
C ARG A 102 24.04 -11.19 -8.29
N GLU A 103 23.94 -11.25 -6.96
CA GLU A 103 25.07 -11.51 -6.06
C GLU A 103 25.68 -12.91 -6.28
N CYS A 104 24.85 -13.93 -6.50
CA CYS A 104 25.31 -15.28 -6.84
C CYS A 104 26.00 -15.34 -8.20
N GLU A 105 25.42 -14.72 -9.23
CA GLU A 105 26.05 -14.62 -10.55
C GLU A 105 27.38 -13.84 -10.51
N ALA A 106 27.43 -12.74 -9.76
CA ALA A 106 28.66 -11.96 -9.61
C ALA A 106 29.77 -12.77 -8.93
N ARG A 107 29.44 -13.53 -7.88
CA ARG A 107 30.40 -14.46 -7.23
C ARG A 107 30.85 -15.58 -8.15
N GLY A 108 29.94 -16.13 -8.96
CA GLY A 108 30.27 -17.14 -9.97
C GLY A 108 31.23 -16.60 -11.03
N ARG A 109 31.03 -15.37 -11.50
CA ARG A 109 31.91 -14.70 -12.47
C ARG A 109 33.30 -14.36 -11.95
N HIS A 110 33.45 -14.13 -10.63
CA HIS A 110 34.76 -13.85 -10.01
C HIS A 110 35.58 -15.11 -9.69
N SER A 111 35.00 -16.31 -9.87
CA SER A 111 35.66 -17.60 -9.60
C SER A 111 36.19 -18.28 -10.86
N LEU A 112 36.07 -17.64 -12.03
CA LEU A 112 36.59 -18.06 -13.34
C LEU A 112 37.75 -17.15 -13.76
#